data_AF-M0KP77-F1
#
_entry.id   AF-M0KP77-F1
#
_cell.length_a   1.000
_cell.length_b   1.000
_cell.length_c   1.000
_cell.angle_alpha   90.00
_cell.angle_beta   90.00
_cell.angle_gamma   90.00
#
_symmetry.space_group_name_H-M   'P 1'
#
loop_
_entity.id
_entity.type
_entity.pdbx_description
1 polymer ?
#
loop_
_entity_poly.entity_id
_entity_poly.type
_entity_poly.pdbx_seq_one_letter_code
_entity_poly.pdbx_strand_id
1 'polypeptide(L)'
;MITATAGCLNPGSLDNYALIASEQDLSSIGRPYLWPDPTAIDATTRVDFTAETKQQYTSELFDTRSVTVQQWPLVGRDRWGKDTRPRPTFLRQDGIFYQVQINEARQLERDRWHFAVTRSEETPPDDATVERRPFDRSTQDKRVLEAALDAVYAGNDGFLGDPQFENLQAVEYHQHLDAEASEFVPSPPFDYIEYEDEYFRPVTEQRTVTVPEWTYTIDEISNNREAFQEYARTAVLELDLSSLDLSEAARGVIDDAISEEPRRYEEGAPPSDGLAEVLDALGIAGDLQPIDSYDDRVDFRGVVAEYQGTVYRFSLIVTP
;
A
#
# COMPACT_ATOMS: atom_id res chain seq x y z
N MET A 1 -21.57 -30.98 31.32
CA MET A 1 -21.65 -31.08 29.86
C MET A 1 -22.53 -29.94 29.39
N ILE A 2 -21.90 -28.86 28.92
CA ILE A 2 -22.56 -27.77 28.22
C ILE A 2 -21.86 -27.73 26.86
N THR A 3 -22.59 -28.15 25.85
CA THR A 3 -22.19 -28.13 24.45
C THR A 3 -22.21 -26.67 24.01
N ALA A 4 -21.06 -26.10 23.66
CA ALA A 4 -20.98 -24.79 23.03
C ALA A 4 -21.37 -24.97 21.56
N THR A 5 -22.56 -24.50 21.20
CA THR A 5 -23.04 -24.39 19.82
C THR A 5 -22.26 -23.30 19.10
N ALA A 6 -21.73 -23.65 17.92
CA ALA A 6 -21.17 -22.77 16.91
C ALA A 6 -22.03 -21.50 16.71
N GLY A 7 -21.34 -20.36 16.62
CA GLY A 7 -21.96 -19.04 16.43
C GLY A 7 -22.64 -18.95 15.07
N CYS A 8 -23.96 -18.76 15.08
CA CYS A 8 -24.75 -18.46 13.91
C CYS A 8 -24.56 -16.99 13.50
N LEU A 9 -24.25 -16.80 12.21
CA LEU A 9 -24.15 -15.56 11.46
C LEU A 9 -25.34 -14.60 11.67
N ASN A 10 -25.06 -13.38 12.14
CA ASN A 10 -25.97 -12.24 11.98
C ASN A 10 -25.46 -11.37 10.83
N PRO A 11 -26.27 -11.09 9.79
CA PRO A 11 -25.89 -10.19 8.72
C PRO A 11 -26.02 -8.74 9.21
N GLY A 12 -24.93 -8.14 9.70
CA GLY A 12 -24.93 -6.71 10.04
C GLY A 12 -23.83 -6.18 10.94
N SER A 13 -23.01 -7.02 11.56
CA SER A 13 -21.79 -6.62 12.28
C SER A 13 -20.70 -7.59 11.86
N LEU A 14 -19.57 -7.10 11.38
CA LEU A 14 -18.36 -7.92 11.43
C LEU A 14 -18.08 -8.16 12.92
N ASP A 15 -17.79 -9.40 13.31
CA ASP A 15 -17.25 -9.63 14.65
C ASP A 15 -15.86 -8.95 14.75
N ASN A 16 -15.35 -8.75 15.96
CA ASN A 16 -14.14 -7.97 16.20
C ASN A 16 -12.92 -8.50 15.43
N TYR A 17 -12.83 -9.82 15.24
CA TYR A 17 -11.78 -10.48 14.48
C TYR A 17 -12.39 -11.22 13.29
N ALA A 18 -11.85 -10.98 12.10
CA ALA A 18 -12.17 -11.75 10.91
C ALA A 18 -10.89 -12.27 10.25
N LEU A 19 -10.68 -13.59 10.28
CA LEU A 19 -9.60 -14.26 9.57
C LEU A 19 -10.09 -14.67 8.19
N ILE A 20 -9.52 -14.08 7.15
CA ILE A 20 -9.86 -14.34 5.75
C ILE A 20 -8.77 -15.17 5.13
N ALA A 21 -9.16 -16.19 4.37
CA ALA A 21 -8.23 -17.00 3.58
C ALA A 21 -8.58 -16.90 2.09
N SER A 22 -7.54 -16.75 1.26
CA SER A 22 -7.67 -16.79 -0.19
C SER A 22 -6.64 -17.76 -0.76
N GLU A 23 -7.11 -18.75 -1.52
CA GLU A 23 -6.21 -19.72 -2.16
C GLU A 23 -5.28 -19.02 -3.16
N GLN A 24 -4.03 -19.46 -3.18
CA GLN A 24 -2.98 -18.90 -4.01
C GLN A 24 -2.45 -19.97 -4.97
N ASP A 25 -2.43 -19.65 -6.26
CA ASP A 25 -1.71 -20.44 -7.24
C ASP A 25 -0.25 -19.97 -7.33
N LEU A 26 0.65 -20.71 -6.67
CA LEU A 26 2.10 -20.50 -6.77
C LEU A 26 2.77 -21.43 -7.80
N SER A 27 2.02 -22.01 -8.74
CA SER A 27 2.61 -22.77 -9.85
C SER A 27 3.36 -21.89 -10.85
N SER A 28 2.99 -20.61 -10.93
CA SER A 28 3.70 -19.60 -11.69
C SER A 28 3.72 -18.25 -10.98
N ILE A 29 4.90 -17.84 -10.52
CA ILE A 29 5.13 -16.53 -9.94
C ILE A 29 5.08 -15.43 -11.02
N GLY A 30 4.11 -14.54 -10.83
CA GLY A 30 3.85 -13.34 -11.63
C GLY A 30 3.62 -12.12 -10.73
N ARG A 31 2.84 -11.14 -11.20
CA ARG A 31 2.33 -10.05 -10.35
C ARG A 31 1.54 -10.66 -9.17
N PRO A 32 1.64 -10.08 -7.96
CA PRO A 32 2.33 -8.84 -7.62
C PRO A 32 3.81 -9.03 -7.19
N TYR A 33 4.34 -10.25 -7.22
CA TYR A 33 5.69 -10.59 -6.75
C TYR A 33 6.77 -10.27 -7.80
N LEU A 34 6.53 -10.58 -9.08
CA LEU A 34 7.46 -10.36 -10.18
C LEU A 34 7.13 -9.06 -10.94
N TRP A 35 8.14 -8.20 -11.07
CA TRP A 35 8.11 -6.97 -11.87
C TRP A 35 9.10 -7.07 -13.04
N PRO A 36 8.61 -7.37 -14.26
CA PRO A 36 9.46 -7.35 -15.45
C PRO A 36 9.96 -5.94 -15.80
N ASP A 37 9.17 -4.94 -15.45
CA ASP A 37 9.51 -3.53 -15.56
C ASP A 37 9.22 -2.85 -14.21
N PRO A 38 10.26 -2.50 -13.43
CA PRO A 38 10.08 -1.82 -12.15
C PRO A 38 9.57 -0.39 -12.30
N THR A 39 9.72 0.24 -13.47
CA THR A 39 9.28 1.63 -13.68
C THR A 39 7.75 1.78 -13.64
N ALA A 40 7.03 0.67 -13.80
CA ALA A 40 5.58 0.59 -13.63
C ALA A 40 5.12 0.63 -12.16
N ILE A 41 6.04 0.68 -11.18
CA ILE A 41 5.71 0.88 -9.77
C ILE A 41 5.62 2.37 -9.51
N ASP A 42 4.44 2.84 -9.10
CA ASP A 42 4.21 4.24 -8.76
C ASP A 42 4.96 4.64 -7.48
N ALA A 43 5.44 5.88 -7.43
CA ALA A 43 5.91 6.49 -6.19
C ALA A 43 4.76 6.61 -5.16
N THR A 44 5.11 6.79 -3.89
CA THR A 44 4.14 7.05 -2.80
C THR A 44 3.62 8.49 -2.81
N THR A 45 3.82 9.23 -3.90
CA THR A 45 3.43 10.63 -4.09
C THR A 45 2.33 10.73 -5.15
N ARG A 46 1.51 11.79 -5.09
CA ARG A 46 0.39 11.98 -6.04
C ARG A 46 0.85 12.20 -7.47
N VAL A 47 1.93 12.95 -7.64
CA VAL A 47 2.64 13.04 -8.91
C VAL A 47 3.75 12.00 -8.86
N ASP A 48 3.72 11.10 -9.82
CA ASP A 48 4.68 10.02 -9.93
C ASP A 48 6.02 10.51 -10.52
N PHE A 49 7.08 9.75 -10.29
CA PHE A 49 8.39 10.03 -10.86
C PHE A 49 8.38 9.80 -12.36
N THR A 50 9.21 10.53 -13.09
CA THR A 50 9.35 10.31 -14.52
C THR A 50 9.93 8.92 -14.81
N ALA A 51 9.59 8.36 -15.97
CA ALA A 51 10.16 7.10 -16.42
C ALA A 51 11.69 7.15 -16.48
N GLU A 52 12.27 8.28 -16.87
CA GLU A 52 13.72 8.50 -16.93
C GLU A 52 14.35 8.41 -15.53
N THR A 53 13.74 9.05 -14.53
CA THR A 53 14.19 8.96 -13.12
C THR A 53 14.14 7.52 -12.60
N LYS A 54 13.04 6.80 -12.84
CA LYS A 54 12.91 5.39 -12.40
C LYS A 54 13.90 4.47 -13.13
N GLN A 55 14.16 4.74 -14.42
CA GLN A 55 15.18 4.02 -15.19
C GLN A 55 16.58 4.27 -14.64
N GLN A 56 16.89 5.50 -14.22
CA GLN A 56 18.17 5.82 -13.59
C GLN A 56 18.37 5.02 -12.30
N TYR A 57 17.38 5.01 -11.40
CA TYR A 57 17.46 4.20 -10.17
C TYR A 57 17.56 2.71 -10.43
N THR A 58 16.81 2.22 -11.43
CA THR A 58 16.86 0.81 -11.83
C THR A 58 18.24 0.44 -12.37
N SER A 59 18.82 1.31 -13.21
CA SER A 59 20.16 1.10 -13.77
C SER A 59 21.22 1.09 -12.67
N GLU A 60 21.16 2.05 -11.75
CA GLU A 60 22.06 2.12 -10.60
C GLU A 60 21.96 0.86 -9.72
N LEU A 61 20.74 0.39 -9.45
CA LEU A 61 20.50 -0.84 -8.68
C LEU A 61 21.17 -2.04 -9.35
N PHE A 62 21.06 -2.18 -10.67
CA PHE A 62 21.66 -3.31 -11.38
C PHE A 62 23.17 -3.21 -11.53
N ASP A 63 23.69 -2.01 -11.77
CA ASP A 63 25.13 -1.75 -11.95
C ASP A 63 25.91 -1.90 -10.65
N THR A 64 25.34 -1.44 -9.52
CA THR A 64 26.03 -1.37 -8.23
C THR A 64 25.52 -2.38 -7.20
N ARG A 65 24.43 -3.10 -7.52
CA ARG A 65 23.70 -4.02 -6.63
C ARG A 65 23.02 -3.34 -5.43
N SER A 66 22.98 -2.01 -5.40
CA SER A 66 22.34 -1.23 -4.34
C SER A 66 21.80 0.09 -4.87
N VAL A 67 20.68 0.59 -4.34
CA VAL A 67 20.22 1.96 -4.62
C VAL A 67 19.48 2.52 -3.42
N THR A 68 19.66 3.80 -3.11
CA THR A 68 18.91 4.50 -2.06
C THR A 68 17.95 5.51 -2.69
N VAL A 69 16.67 5.41 -2.35
CA VAL A 69 15.61 6.23 -2.94
C VAL A 69 14.60 6.70 -1.89
N GLN A 70 14.06 7.90 -2.09
CA GLN A 70 12.96 8.44 -1.30
C GLN A 70 11.64 8.20 -2.03
N GLN A 71 10.58 7.83 -1.29
CA GLN A 71 9.19 7.75 -1.77
C GLN A 71 8.95 6.83 -2.98
N TRP A 72 9.89 5.97 -3.39
CA TRP A 72 9.65 4.98 -4.45
C TRP A 72 9.69 3.54 -3.88
N PRO A 73 8.53 2.88 -3.73
CA PRO A 73 8.39 1.62 -2.99
C PRO A 73 8.68 0.41 -3.89
N LEU A 74 9.94 0.19 -4.26
CA LEU A 74 10.35 -0.89 -5.17
C LEU A 74 9.99 -2.29 -4.64
N VAL A 75 10.06 -2.49 -3.33
CA VAL A 75 9.61 -3.72 -2.66
C VAL A 75 8.15 -3.55 -2.23
N GLY A 76 7.29 -4.47 -2.66
CA GLY A 76 5.88 -4.46 -2.27
C GLY A 76 5.71 -4.59 -0.76
N ARG A 77 4.73 -3.88 -0.18
CA ARG A 77 4.46 -3.91 1.26
C ARG A 77 2.98 -4.18 1.50
N ASP A 78 2.68 -5.10 2.40
CA ASP A 78 1.32 -5.41 2.82
C ASP A 78 1.01 -4.72 4.14
N ARG A 79 -0.25 -4.31 4.35
CA ARG A 79 -0.70 -3.70 5.62
C ARG A 79 -0.47 -4.66 6.78
N TRP A 80 0.06 -4.12 7.88
CA TRP A 80 0.39 -4.90 9.07
C TRP A 80 0.12 -4.07 10.33
N GLY A 81 -1.14 -4.10 10.78
CA GLY A 81 -1.60 -3.25 11.87
C GLY A 81 -1.54 -1.77 11.48
N LYS A 82 -0.79 -0.97 12.26
CA LYS A 82 -0.53 0.46 11.99
C LYS A 82 0.71 0.69 11.11
N ASP A 83 1.43 -0.36 10.73
CA ASP A 83 2.59 -0.30 9.84
C ASP A 83 2.37 -1.22 8.62
N THR A 84 3.45 -1.64 7.98
CA THR A 84 3.47 -2.47 6.80
C THR A 84 4.65 -3.42 6.83
N ARG A 85 4.44 -4.63 6.32
CA ARG A 85 5.44 -5.68 6.22
C ARG A 85 5.92 -5.84 4.77
N PRO A 86 7.23 -5.99 4.51
CA PRO A 86 7.72 -6.23 3.16
C PRO A 86 7.26 -7.60 2.64
N ARG A 87 6.89 -7.64 1.37
CA ARG A 87 6.57 -8.84 0.61
C ARG A 87 7.73 -9.18 -0.32
N PRO A 88 8.05 -10.47 -0.52
CA PRO A 88 9.03 -10.89 -1.53
C PRO A 88 8.77 -10.20 -2.87
N THR A 89 9.81 -9.60 -3.44
CA THR A 89 9.72 -8.87 -4.70
C THR A 89 10.86 -9.28 -5.60
N PHE A 90 10.54 -9.59 -6.85
CA PHE A 90 11.47 -10.09 -7.84
C PHE A 90 11.49 -9.19 -9.06
N LEU A 91 12.69 -9.00 -9.62
CA LEU A 91 12.89 -8.28 -10.88
C LEU A 91 13.42 -9.23 -11.94
N ARG A 92 13.30 -8.81 -13.20
CA ARG A 92 13.93 -9.47 -14.33
C ARG A 92 14.69 -8.46 -15.18
N GLN A 93 15.97 -8.72 -15.42
CA GLN A 93 16.79 -7.95 -16.36
C GLN A 93 17.61 -8.90 -17.21
N ASP A 94 17.63 -8.66 -18.52
CA ASP A 94 18.42 -9.46 -19.50
C ASP A 94 18.24 -10.99 -19.38
N GLY A 95 17.04 -11.41 -18.99
CA GLY A 95 16.70 -12.83 -18.81
C GLY A 95 17.09 -13.43 -17.45
N ILE A 96 17.78 -12.67 -16.59
CA ILE A 96 18.17 -13.07 -15.24
C ILE A 96 17.12 -12.57 -14.24
N PHE A 97 16.78 -13.40 -13.26
CA PHE A 97 15.88 -13.09 -12.15
C PHE A 97 16.67 -12.69 -10.91
N TYR A 98 16.18 -11.66 -10.22
CA TYR A 98 16.77 -11.12 -9.00
C TYR A 98 15.71 -11.01 -7.91
N GLN A 99 16.11 -11.20 -6.66
CA GLN A 99 15.31 -10.78 -5.50
C GLN A 99 15.74 -9.39 -5.08
N VAL A 100 14.78 -8.50 -4.84
CA VAL A 100 15.02 -7.20 -4.21
C VAL A 100 14.76 -7.32 -2.72
N GLN A 101 15.65 -6.74 -1.92
CA GLN A 101 15.53 -6.67 -0.47
C GLN A 101 15.64 -5.23 0.00
N ILE A 102 15.00 -4.93 1.12
CA ILE A 102 15.22 -3.68 1.85
C ILE A 102 16.40 -3.90 2.78
N ASN A 103 17.55 -3.33 2.46
CA ASN A 103 18.72 -3.38 3.34
C ASN A 103 18.62 -2.35 4.46
N GLU A 104 18.04 -1.19 4.18
CA GLU A 104 17.81 -0.15 5.17
C GLU A 104 16.52 0.62 4.88
N ALA A 105 15.81 1.03 5.94
CA ALA A 105 14.63 1.88 5.86
C ALA A 105 14.76 3.01 6.89
N ARG A 106 14.48 4.25 6.45
CA ARG A 106 14.54 5.45 7.30
C ARG A 106 13.33 6.33 7.04
N GLN A 107 13.03 7.17 8.03
CA GLN A 107 12.08 8.26 7.91
C GLN A 107 12.85 9.57 8.02
N LEU A 108 12.60 10.49 7.09
CA LEU A 108 13.35 11.74 6.97
C LEU A 108 12.42 12.93 7.05
N GLU A 109 12.70 13.88 7.92
CA GLU A 109 11.96 15.15 7.95
C GLU A 109 12.46 16.06 6.82
N ARG A 110 11.54 16.58 6.00
CA ARG A 110 11.84 17.44 4.84
C ARG A 110 10.84 18.60 4.78
N ASP A 111 11.34 19.80 4.55
CA ASP A 111 10.48 20.93 4.21
C ASP A 111 10.14 20.89 2.71
N ARG A 112 8.85 20.73 2.40
CA ARG A 112 8.34 20.61 1.03
C ARG A 112 7.23 21.62 0.77
N TRP A 113 7.21 22.15 -0.45
CA TRP A 113 6.05 22.87 -0.95
C TRP A 113 4.92 21.88 -1.23
N HIS A 114 3.70 22.33 -0.99
CA HIS A 114 2.48 21.60 -1.27
C HIS A 114 1.54 22.49 -2.06
N PHE A 115 0.88 21.90 -3.05
CA PHE A 115 -0.19 22.52 -3.81
C PHE A 115 -1.47 21.70 -3.64
N ALA A 116 -2.54 22.34 -3.22
CA ALA A 116 -3.86 21.75 -3.11
C ALA A 116 -4.90 22.68 -3.73
N VAL A 117 -6.11 22.16 -3.94
CA VAL A 117 -7.24 22.96 -4.38
C VAL A 117 -8.45 22.64 -3.50
N THR A 118 -9.23 23.65 -3.20
CA THR A 118 -10.45 23.51 -2.40
C THR A 118 -11.65 23.90 -3.25
N ARG A 119 -12.65 23.03 -3.32
CA ARG A 119 -13.90 23.32 -4.01
C ARG A 119 -14.55 24.56 -3.41
N SER A 120 -14.98 25.48 -4.27
CA SER A 120 -15.70 26.70 -3.90
C SER A 120 -17.13 26.64 -4.44
N GLU A 121 -18.10 26.92 -3.56
CA GLU A 121 -19.49 27.10 -3.96
C GLU A 121 -19.78 28.54 -4.43
N GLU A 122 -18.80 29.44 -4.28
CA GLU A 122 -18.91 30.84 -4.65
C GLU A 122 -18.52 31.01 -6.13
N THR A 123 -19.32 31.79 -6.87
CA THR A 123 -18.91 32.25 -8.20
C THR A 123 -17.73 33.23 -8.03
N PRO A 124 -16.65 33.09 -8.82
CA PRO A 124 -15.55 34.04 -8.80
C PRO A 124 -16.06 35.48 -9.04
N PRO A 125 -15.56 36.46 -8.28
CA PRO A 125 -15.78 37.88 -8.59
C PRO A 125 -15.37 38.26 -10.01
N ASP A 126 -15.97 39.31 -10.57
CA ASP A 126 -15.68 39.76 -11.95
C ASP A 126 -14.21 40.15 -12.20
N ASP A 127 -13.50 40.56 -11.14
CA ASP A 127 -12.08 40.94 -11.17
C ASP A 127 -11.12 39.79 -10.84
N ALA A 128 -11.64 38.60 -10.53
CA ALA A 128 -10.82 37.44 -10.19
C ALA A 128 -10.12 36.85 -11.42
N THR A 129 -8.88 36.43 -11.24
CA THR A 129 -8.15 35.70 -12.28
C THR A 129 -8.53 34.23 -12.21
N VAL A 130 -9.12 33.70 -13.29
CA VAL A 130 -9.61 32.31 -13.35
C VAL A 130 -8.84 31.52 -14.41
N GLU A 131 -8.15 30.48 -13.96
CA GLU A 131 -7.45 29.50 -14.79
C GLU A 131 -8.45 28.50 -15.39
N ARG A 132 -8.34 28.21 -16.70
CA ARG A 132 -9.31 27.37 -17.44
C ARG A 132 -8.61 26.41 -18.37
N ARG A 133 -9.27 25.30 -18.70
CA ARG A 133 -8.79 24.40 -19.76
C ARG A 133 -8.91 25.06 -21.16
N PRO A 134 -7.95 24.83 -22.06
CA PRO A 134 -6.67 24.13 -21.82
C PRO A 134 -5.74 25.01 -20.98
N PHE A 135 -5.16 24.44 -19.91
CA PHE A 135 -4.27 25.17 -19.04
C PHE A 135 -3.02 25.61 -19.81
N ASP A 136 -2.69 26.89 -19.83
CA ASP A 136 -1.51 27.41 -20.53
C ASP A 136 -0.31 27.46 -19.58
N ARG A 137 0.09 26.27 -19.12
CA ARG A 137 1.13 26.07 -18.11
C ARG A 137 2.20 25.09 -18.57
N SER A 138 3.31 25.06 -17.84
CA SER A 138 4.37 24.07 -18.04
C SER A 138 3.82 22.64 -17.93
N THR A 139 4.49 21.67 -18.55
CA THR A 139 4.08 20.25 -18.44
C THR A 139 4.05 19.78 -16.98
N GLN A 140 4.96 20.28 -16.14
CA GLN A 140 4.99 19.96 -14.72
C GLN A 140 3.77 20.52 -13.98
N ASP A 141 3.51 21.82 -14.14
CA ASP A 141 2.43 22.51 -13.44
C ASP A 141 1.05 21.98 -13.87
N LYS A 142 0.90 21.57 -15.13
CA LYS A 142 -0.29 20.84 -15.59
C LYS A 142 -0.52 19.57 -14.79
N ARG A 143 0.51 18.73 -14.62
CA ARG A 143 0.42 17.47 -13.85
C ARG A 143 0.09 17.75 -12.38
N VAL A 144 0.70 18.77 -11.79
CA VAL A 144 0.41 19.17 -10.40
C VAL A 144 -1.04 19.62 -10.25
N LEU A 145 -1.51 20.48 -11.15
CA LEU A 145 -2.88 21.00 -11.12
C LEU A 145 -3.91 19.88 -11.33
N GLU A 146 -3.70 19.02 -12.31
CA GLU A 146 -4.56 17.86 -12.58
C GLU A 146 -4.57 16.90 -11.39
N ALA A 147 -3.41 16.56 -10.84
CA ALA A 147 -3.33 15.69 -9.66
C ALA A 147 -4.02 16.29 -8.43
N ALA A 148 -3.99 17.62 -8.25
CA ALA A 148 -4.70 18.29 -7.17
C ALA A 148 -6.22 18.29 -7.37
N LEU A 149 -6.69 18.52 -8.61
CA LEU A 149 -8.12 18.45 -8.95
C LEU A 149 -8.66 17.03 -8.76
N ASP A 150 -7.96 16.02 -9.27
CA ASP A 150 -8.30 14.61 -9.11
C ASP A 150 -8.39 14.22 -7.62
N ALA A 151 -7.52 14.79 -6.78
CA ALA A 151 -7.50 14.54 -5.35
C ALA A 151 -8.78 15.01 -4.63
N VAL A 152 -9.43 16.08 -5.11
CA VAL A 152 -10.71 16.55 -4.56
C VAL A 152 -11.84 15.58 -4.89
N TYR A 153 -11.85 15.02 -6.09
CA TYR A 153 -12.87 14.03 -6.47
C TYR A 153 -12.63 12.66 -5.81
N ALA A 154 -11.38 12.21 -5.71
CA ALA A 154 -10.99 10.98 -5.01
C ALA A 154 -11.20 11.07 -3.48
N GLY A 155 -11.25 12.27 -2.91
CA GLY A 155 -11.67 12.49 -1.52
C GLY A 155 -13.13 12.10 -1.24
N ASN A 156 -13.96 11.92 -2.27
CA ASN A 156 -15.40 11.60 -2.13
C ASN A 156 -15.75 10.12 -2.35
N ASP A 157 -14.83 9.27 -2.81
CA ASP A 157 -15.10 7.86 -3.15
C ASP A 157 -14.38 6.82 -2.26
N GLY A 158 -13.55 7.28 -1.31
CA GLY A 158 -12.86 6.41 -0.35
C GLY A 158 -11.79 5.49 -0.97
N PHE A 159 -11.40 5.74 -2.22
CA PHE A 159 -10.53 4.81 -2.97
C PHE A 159 -9.06 4.83 -2.54
N LEU A 160 -8.56 5.92 -1.94
CA LEU A 160 -7.11 6.13 -1.74
C LEU A 160 -6.64 6.39 -0.29
N GLY A 161 -7.45 6.03 0.72
CA GLY A 161 -7.07 6.13 2.14
C GLY A 161 -7.31 7.53 2.74
N ASP A 162 -6.97 7.67 4.04
CA ASP A 162 -7.29 8.88 4.80
C ASP A 162 -6.54 10.13 4.29
N PRO A 163 -7.15 11.33 4.41
CA PRO A 163 -6.48 12.58 4.05
C PRO A 163 -5.15 12.70 4.79
N GLN A 164 -4.07 12.89 4.04
CA GLN A 164 -2.72 12.92 4.61
C GLN A 164 -2.48 14.18 5.46
N PHE A 165 -3.28 15.25 5.27
CA PHE A 165 -3.09 16.55 5.93
C PHE A 165 -4.41 17.34 6.07
N GLU A 166 -4.68 17.95 7.24
CA GLU A 166 -5.75 18.95 7.53
C GLU A 166 -7.02 18.95 6.63
N ASN A 167 -7.56 17.76 6.32
CA ASN A 167 -8.69 17.56 5.40
C ASN A 167 -8.48 17.95 3.92
N LEU A 168 -7.25 18.23 3.47
CA LEU A 168 -6.92 18.50 2.06
C LEU A 168 -5.95 17.46 1.50
N GLN A 169 -6.30 16.89 0.35
CA GLN A 169 -5.42 16.02 -0.40
C GLN A 169 -4.45 16.86 -1.26
N ALA A 170 -3.26 17.14 -0.73
CA ALA A 170 -2.26 17.99 -1.38
C ALA A 170 -1.27 17.21 -2.25
N VAL A 171 -0.79 17.84 -3.32
CA VAL A 171 0.35 17.40 -4.13
C VAL A 171 1.63 17.94 -3.49
N GLU A 172 2.47 17.03 -3.01
CA GLU A 172 3.81 17.34 -2.50
C GLU A 172 4.80 17.55 -3.67
N TYR A 173 5.56 18.64 -3.65
CA TYR A 173 6.72 18.82 -4.52
C TYR A 173 7.91 17.99 -4.01
N HIS A 174 7.92 16.71 -4.38
CA HIS A 174 9.00 15.78 -4.04
C HIS A 174 10.32 16.16 -4.74
N GLN A 175 11.41 15.43 -4.44
CA GLN A 175 12.78 15.77 -4.90
C GLN A 175 12.99 15.82 -6.43
N HIS A 176 12.04 15.31 -7.22
CA HIS A 176 12.08 15.27 -8.68
C HIS A 176 10.99 16.16 -9.32
N LEU A 177 10.36 17.01 -8.51
CA LEU A 177 9.38 17.99 -8.92
C LEU A 177 9.91 19.36 -8.51
N ASP A 178 10.33 20.17 -9.49
CA ASP A 178 11.04 21.42 -9.22
C ASP A 178 10.06 22.51 -8.78
N ALA A 179 10.03 22.78 -7.47
CA ALA A 179 9.19 23.82 -6.90
C ALA A 179 9.64 25.24 -7.31
N GLU A 180 10.93 25.47 -7.58
CA GLU A 180 11.43 26.79 -8.00
C GLU A 180 11.07 27.10 -9.46
N ALA A 181 10.90 26.07 -10.29
CA ALA A 181 10.42 26.19 -11.66
C ALA A 181 8.89 26.28 -11.77
N SER A 182 8.16 26.02 -10.69
CA SER A 182 6.70 26.06 -10.69
C SER A 182 6.16 27.47 -10.52
N GLU A 183 5.19 27.84 -11.36
CA GLU A 183 4.47 29.10 -11.20
C GLU A 183 3.52 29.11 -9.99
N PHE A 184 3.24 27.95 -9.38
CA PHE A 184 2.33 27.86 -8.23
C PHE A 184 3.02 28.23 -6.93
N VAL A 185 4.35 28.20 -6.89
CA VAL A 185 5.16 28.43 -5.69
C VAL A 185 5.82 29.82 -5.75
N PRO A 186 5.76 30.62 -4.67
CA PRO A 186 5.08 30.36 -3.40
C PRO A 186 3.57 30.63 -3.45
N SER A 187 3.09 31.28 -4.51
CA SER A 187 1.70 31.66 -4.69
C SER A 187 1.31 31.58 -6.17
N PRO A 188 0.22 30.89 -6.54
CA PRO A 188 -0.24 30.80 -7.92
C PRO A 188 -0.66 32.16 -8.50
N PRO A 189 -0.54 32.35 -9.83
CA PRO A 189 -0.89 33.60 -10.50
C PRO A 189 -2.40 33.76 -10.78
N PHE A 190 -3.25 32.94 -10.16
CA PHE A 190 -4.70 32.94 -10.34
C PHE A 190 -5.41 32.72 -9.01
N ASP A 191 -6.61 33.27 -8.90
CA ASP A 191 -7.44 33.20 -7.70
C ASP A 191 -8.34 31.96 -7.71
N TYR A 192 -8.75 31.50 -8.89
CA TYR A 192 -9.62 30.35 -9.08
C TYR A 192 -9.17 29.47 -10.25
N ILE A 193 -9.60 28.21 -10.21
CA ILE A 193 -9.55 27.26 -11.32
C ILE A 193 -10.98 26.89 -11.66
N GLU A 194 -11.35 26.93 -12.93
CA GLU A 194 -12.62 26.38 -13.42
C GLU A 194 -12.38 24.99 -14.00
N TYR A 195 -13.08 23.99 -13.45
CA TYR A 195 -12.98 22.61 -13.86
C TYR A 195 -14.33 21.92 -13.76
N GLU A 196 -14.78 21.27 -14.85
CA GLU A 196 -16.10 20.60 -14.94
C GLU A 196 -17.28 21.46 -14.45
N ASP A 197 -17.32 22.73 -14.89
CA ASP A 197 -18.32 23.74 -14.50
C ASP A 197 -18.34 24.08 -12.98
N GLU A 198 -17.31 23.68 -12.23
CA GLU A 198 -17.08 23.97 -10.82
C GLU A 198 -15.87 24.90 -10.64
N TYR A 199 -15.82 25.61 -9.51
CA TYR A 199 -14.72 26.50 -9.16
C TYR A 199 -13.92 25.96 -7.99
N PHE A 200 -12.61 26.11 -8.06
CA PHE A 200 -11.67 25.70 -7.02
C PHE A 200 -10.73 26.83 -6.67
N ARG A 201 -10.40 26.97 -5.38
CA ARG A 201 -9.39 27.90 -4.89
C ARG A 201 -8.08 27.17 -4.68
N PRO A 202 -6.97 27.64 -5.24
CA PRO A 202 -5.68 27.02 -4.98
C PRO A 202 -5.18 27.38 -3.58
N VAL A 203 -4.45 26.45 -2.99
CA VAL A 203 -3.74 26.63 -1.72
C VAL A 203 -2.30 26.19 -1.94
N THR A 204 -1.35 27.03 -1.56
CA THR A 204 0.07 26.71 -1.64
C THR A 204 0.77 27.07 -0.35
N GLU A 205 1.53 26.13 0.17
CA GLU A 205 2.17 26.27 1.48
C GLU A 205 3.41 25.39 1.60
N GLN A 206 4.33 25.81 2.47
CA GLN A 206 5.50 25.01 2.82
C GLN A 206 5.26 24.30 4.15
N ARG A 207 5.54 23.00 4.21
CA ARG A 207 5.35 22.16 5.40
C ARG A 207 6.52 21.21 5.59
N THR A 208 6.81 20.90 6.85
CA THR A 208 7.70 19.79 7.20
C THR A 208 6.90 18.49 7.10
N VAL A 209 7.39 17.55 6.28
CA VAL A 209 6.78 16.23 6.06
C VAL A 209 7.77 15.11 6.38
N THR A 210 7.22 13.95 6.74
CA THR A 210 7.99 12.72 6.96
C THR A 210 8.05 11.93 5.66
N VAL A 211 9.27 11.81 5.11
CA VAL A 211 9.55 11.19 3.82
C VAL A 211 10.24 9.85 4.05
N PRO A 212 9.67 8.73 3.58
CA PRO A 212 10.33 7.44 3.66
C PRO A 212 11.50 7.37 2.68
N GLU A 213 12.61 6.80 3.15
CA GLU A 213 13.79 6.47 2.34
C GLU A 213 14.13 4.99 2.52
N TRP A 214 14.42 4.33 1.40
CA TRP A 214 14.79 2.93 1.38
C TRP A 214 16.08 2.74 0.63
N THR A 215 16.97 1.93 1.20
CA THR A 215 18.11 1.36 0.50
C THR A 215 17.75 -0.06 0.09
N TYR A 216 17.68 -0.28 -1.21
CA TYR A 216 17.42 -1.58 -1.80
C TYR A 216 18.72 -2.25 -2.21
N THR A 217 18.77 -3.58 -2.09
CA THR A 217 19.82 -4.43 -2.65
C THR A 217 19.20 -5.51 -3.51
N ILE A 218 19.99 -6.05 -4.45
CA ILE A 218 19.55 -7.17 -5.30
C ILE A 218 20.50 -8.36 -5.26
N ASP A 219 19.90 -9.53 -5.06
CA ASP A 219 20.59 -10.82 -5.16
C ASP A 219 20.17 -11.52 -6.44
N GLU A 220 21.16 -12.03 -7.17
CA GLU A 220 20.91 -12.83 -8.37
C GLU A 220 20.42 -14.22 -7.99
N ILE A 221 19.32 -14.66 -8.61
CA ILE A 221 18.74 -15.98 -8.36
C ILE A 221 19.19 -16.94 -9.47
N SER A 222 18.74 -16.69 -10.69
CA SER A 222 18.99 -17.57 -11.84
C SER A 222 18.53 -16.91 -13.14
N ASN A 223 19.10 -17.35 -14.26
CA ASN A 223 18.56 -17.09 -15.60
C ASN A 223 17.62 -18.21 -16.10
N ASN A 224 17.43 -19.26 -15.31
CA ASN A 224 16.51 -20.36 -15.61
C ASN A 224 15.15 -20.08 -14.94
N ARG A 225 14.08 -20.18 -15.73
CA ARG A 225 12.71 -19.92 -15.26
C ARG A 225 12.26 -20.90 -14.19
N GLU A 226 12.55 -22.20 -14.32
CA GLU A 226 12.14 -23.23 -13.35
C GLU A 226 12.86 -23.05 -12.02
N ALA A 227 14.17 -22.78 -12.05
CA ALA A 227 14.94 -22.49 -10.83
C ALA A 227 14.42 -21.23 -10.12
N PHE A 228 14.06 -20.19 -10.88
CA PHE A 228 13.38 -19.01 -10.32
C PHE A 228 12.04 -19.35 -9.68
N GLN A 229 11.21 -20.19 -10.32
CA GLN A 229 9.90 -20.57 -9.78
C GLN A 229 10.03 -21.29 -8.43
N GLU A 230 10.96 -22.23 -8.34
CA GLU A 230 11.24 -22.96 -7.11
C GLU A 230 11.69 -22.01 -5.99
N TYR A 231 12.69 -21.17 -6.27
CA TYR A 231 13.20 -20.20 -5.32
C TYR A 231 12.11 -19.23 -4.85
N ALA A 232 11.37 -18.65 -5.80
CA ALA A 232 10.34 -17.66 -5.50
C ALA A 232 9.15 -18.28 -4.77
N ARG A 233 8.78 -19.53 -5.06
CA ARG A 233 7.76 -20.26 -4.28
C ARG A 233 8.19 -20.42 -2.84
N THR A 234 9.43 -20.83 -2.58
CA THR A 234 9.96 -20.95 -1.21
C THR A 234 10.05 -19.61 -0.49
N ALA A 235 10.41 -18.53 -1.20
CA ALA A 235 10.47 -17.20 -0.60
C ALA A 235 9.08 -16.60 -0.30
N VAL A 236 8.08 -16.92 -1.12
CA VAL A 236 6.68 -16.47 -0.93
C VAL A 236 5.97 -17.29 0.13
N LEU A 237 6.18 -18.61 0.18
CA LEU A 237 5.61 -19.49 1.18
C LEU A 237 6.33 -19.28 2.52
N GLU A 238 5.64 -18.68 3.49
CA GLU A 238 6.25 -18.32 4.78
C GLU A 238 6.28 -19.51 5.76
N LEU A 239 5.24 -20.35 5.75
CA LEU A 239 5.17 -21.52 6.62
C LEU A 239 4.25 -22.62 6.07
N ASP A 240 4.39 -23.82 6.61
CA ASP A 240 3.46 -24.93 6.42
C ASP A 240 2.71 -25.21 7.72
N LEU A 241 1.45 -24.78 7.79
CA LEU A 241 0.55 -25.00 8.93
C LEU A 241 0.29 -26.49 9.17
N SER A 242 0.34 -27.31 8.11
CA SER A 242 0.15 -28.77 8.20
C SER A 242 1.30 -29.46 8.95
N SER A 243 2.48 -28.83 8.98
CA SER A 243 3.65 -29.34 9.69
C SER A 243 3.65 -29.00 11.19
N LEU A 244 2.79 -28.07 11.61
CA LEU A 244 2.67 -27.63 13.00
C LEU A 244 1.72 -28.54 13.79
N ASP A 245 2.05 -28.76 15.07
CA ASP A 245 1.19 -29.51 15.99
C ASP A 245 0.08 -28.62 16.58
N LEU A 246 -0.81 -28.14 15.69
CA LEU A 246 -1.91 -27.26 16.08
C LEU A 246 -2.98 -28.03 16.89
N SER A 247 -3.69 -27.34 17.78
CA SER A 247 -4.86 -27.93 18.46
C SER A 247 -6.02 -28.21 17.50
N GLU A 248 -6.96 -29.06 17.91
CA GLU A 248 -8.20 -29.29 17.15
C GLU A 248 -9.01 -28.00 16.99
N ALA A 249 -9.01 -27.13 18.01
CA ALA A 249 -9.66 -25.83 17.95
C ALA A 249 -9.00 -24.91 16.92
N ALA A 250 -7.66 -24.83 16.88
CA ALA A 250 -6.92 -24.05 15.91
C ALA A 250 -7.12 -24.55 14.47
N ARG A 251 -7.12 -25.87 14.26
CA ARG A 251 -7.45 -26.46 12.96
C ARG A 251 -8.88 -26.11 12.54
N GLY A 252 -9.84 -26.15 13.47
CA GLY A 252 -11.22 -25.72 13.21
C GLY A 252 -11.32 -24.27 12.75
N VAL A 253 -10.56 -23.35 13.34
CA VAL A 253 -10.48 -21.94 12.90
C VAL A 253 -9.94 -21.83 11.47
N ILE A 254 -8.88 -22.58 11.13
CA ILE A 254 -8.32 -22.57 9.76
C ILE A 254 -9.32 -23.17 8.78
N ASP A 255 -9.92 -24.32 9.12
CA ASP A 255 -10.91 -25.02 8.31
C ASP A 255 -12.12 -24.13 8.03
N ASP A 256 -12.62 -23.40 9.03
CA ASP A 256 -13.70 -22.43 8.87
C ASP A 256 -13.27 -21.24 8.00
N ALA A 257 -12.04 -20.74 8.17
CA ALA A 257 -11.52 -19.63 7.37
C ALA A 257 -11.34 -19.97 5.88
N ILE A 258 -11.14 -21.25 5.53
CA ILE A 258 -11.03 -21.72 4.14
C ILE A 258 -12.34 -22.33 3.61
N SER A 259 -13.34 -22.54 4.48
CA SER A 259 -14.64 -23.13 4.14
C SER A 259 -15.44 -22.22 3.20
N GLU A 260 -16.51 -22.76 2.59
CA GLU A 260 -17.26 -22.17 1.46
C GLU A 260 -17.58 -20.67 1.58
N GLU A 261 -17.76 -20.03 0.42
CA GLU A 261 -17.90 -18.57 0.29
C GLU A 261 -18.95 -17.95 1.25
N PRO A 262 -18.57 -16.90 2.02
CA PRO A 262 -17.25 -16.26 2.05
C PRO A 262 -16.23 -17.07 2.85
N ARG A 263 -15.03 -17.30 2.28
CA ARG A 263 -13.88 -17.94 2.96
C ARG A 263 -13.36 -17.06 4.10
N ARG A 264 -14.04 -17.12 5.25
CA ARG A 264 -13.73 -16.33 6.45
C ARG A 264 -14.17 -17.03 7.73
N TYR A 265 -13.37 -16.85 8.77
CA TYR A 265 -13.71 -17.14 10.15
C TYR A 265 -13.91 -15.82 10.90
N GLU A 266 -14.91 -15.73 11.77
CA GLU A 266 -15.25 -14.51 12.52
C GLU A 266 -15.50 -14.86 14.00
N GLU A 267 -14.97 -14.05 14.91
CA GLU A 267 -15.30 -14.12 16.34
C GLU A 267 -15.12 -12.79 17.07
N GLY A 268 -15.80 -12.65 18.21
CA GLY A 268 -15.74 -11.46 19.05
C GLY A 268 -14.49 -11.39 19.93
N ALA A 269 -14.23 -10.24 20.53
CA ALA A 269 -13.15 -10.08 21.49
C ALA A 269 -13.51 -10.62 22.89
N PRO A 270 -12.56 -11.22 23.63
CA PRO A 270 -11.18 -11.52 23.24
C PRO A 270 -11.06 -12.75 22.32
N PRO A 271 -9.93 -12.92 21.58
CA PRO A 271 -9.71 -14.11 20.76
C PRO A 271 -9.85 -15.40 21.57
N SER A 272 -10.48 -16.41 20.99
CA SER A 272 -10.51 -17.77 21.53
C SER A 272 -9.12 -18.39 21.54
N ASP A 273 -8.91 -19.42 22.37
CA ASP A 273 -7.64 -20.16 22.42
C ASP A 273 -7.23 -20.69 21.02
N GLY A 274 -8.22 -21.12 20.23
CA GLY A 274 -8.02 -21.59 18.86
C GLY A 274 -7.54 -20.48 17.92
N LEU A 275 -8.19 -19.31 17.92
CA LEU A 275 -7.75 -18.20 17.09
C LEU A 275 -6.39 -17.66 17.56
N ALA A 276 -6.18 -17.52 18.87
CA ALA A 276 -4.92 -17.04 19.43
C ALA A 276 -3.74 -17.91 18.98
N GLU A 277 -3.90 -19.23 18.97
CA GLU A 277 -2.89 -20.18 18.48
C GLU A 277 -2.64 -20.04 16.97
N VAL A 278 -3.69 -19.89 16.16
CA VAL A 278 -3.54 -19.63 14.71
C VAL A 278 -2.80 -18.31 14.47
N LEU A 279 -3.13 -17.26 15.21
CA LEU A 279 -2.49 -15.95 15.07
C LEU A 279 -1.04 -15.96 15.54
N ASP A 280 -0.68 -16.79 16.52
CA ASP A 280 0.71 -17.03 16.91
C ASP A 280 1.48 -17.75 15.80
N ALA A 281 0.89 -18.81 15.22
CA ALA A 281 1.47 -19.54 14.09
C ALA A 281 1.67 -18.65 12.85
N LEU A 282 0.75 -17.71 12.59
CA LEU A 282 0.86 -16.73 11.50
C LEU A 282 1.77 -15.53 11.84
N GLY A 283 2.33 -15.47 13.06
CA GLY A 283 3.18 -14.39 13.53
C GLY A 283 2.47 -13.05 13.75
N ILE A 284 1.13 -13.05 13.82
CA ILE A 284 0.29 -11.84 14.02
C ILE A 284 0.12 -11.52 15.51
N ALA A 285 0.08 -12.55 16.37
CA ALA A 285 -0.26 -12.39 17.79
C ALA A 285 0.63 -11.38 18.53
N GLY A 286 1.92 -11.32 18.21
CA GLY A 286 2.87 -10.40 18.85
C GLY A 286 2.64 -8.92 18.52
N ASP A 287 1.97 -8.63 17.40
CA ASP A 287 1.68 -7.27 16.94
C ASP A 287 0.23 -6.83 17.26
N LEU A 288 -0.57 -7.73 17.83
CA LEU A 288 -1.92 -7.40 18.26
C LEU A 288 -1.93 -6.58 19.55
N GLN A 289 -2.65 -5.47 19.50
CA GLN A 289 -3.02 -4.68 20.66
C GLN A 289 -4.43 -5.08 21.16
N PRO A 290 -4.78 -4.78 22.43
CA PRO A 290 -6.15 -4.97 22.93
C PRO A 290 -7.18 -4.27 22.04
N ILE A 291 -8.37 -4.86 21.90
CA ILE A 291 -9.38 -4.36 20.95
C ILE A 291 -9.73 -2.87 21.19
N ASP A 292 -9.86 -2.48 22.46
CA ASP A 292 -10.19 -1.11 22.88
C ASP A 292 -9.08 -0.06 22.60
N SER A 293 -7.92 -0.49 22.08
CA SER A 293 -6.80 0.41 21.72
C SER A 293 -6.76 0.79 20.24
N TYR A 294 -7.64 0.18 19.44
CA TYR A 294 -7.82 0.54 18.05
C TYR A 294 -8.96 1.55 17.94
N ASP A 295 -8.67 2.73 17.40
CA ASP A 295 -9.70 3.75 17.12
C ASP A 295 -10.46 3.44 15.81
N ASP A 296 -9.80 2.75 14.88
CA ASP A 296 -10.29 2.40 13.56
C ASP A 296 -9.92 0.95 13.20
N ARG A 297 -10.53 0.44 12.13
CA ARG A 297 -10.21 -0.88 11.56
C ARG A 297 -8.72 -0.98 11.21
N VAL A 298 -8.07 -2.07 11.62
CA VAL A 298 -6.71 -2.42 11.19
C VAL A 298 -6.69 -3.77 10.47
N ASP A 299 -5.75 -3.93 9.54
CA ASP A 299 -5.57 -5.17 8.79
C ASP A 299 -4.15 -5.71 8.96
N PHE A 300 -4.01 -7.02 9.19
CA PHE A 300 -2.75 -7.77 9.08
C PHE A 300 -2.85 -8.67 7.87
N ARG A 301 -2.20 -8.29 6.77
CA ARG A 301 -2.38 -8.94 5.47
C ARG A 301 -1.12 -9.67 5.04
N GLY A 302 -1.33 -10.75 4.29
CA GLY A 302 -0.29 -11.26 3.39
C GLY A 302 0.49 -12.47 3.87
N VAL A 303 0.13 -13.10 5.00
CA VAL A 303 0.81 -14.34 5.42
C VAL A 303 0.43 -15.47 4.46
N VAL A 304 1.39 -15.95 3.69
CA VAL A 304 1.17 -17.06 2.75
C VAL A 304 1.62 -18.37 3.40
N ALA A 305 0.68 -19.28 3.60
CA ALA A 305 0.93 -20.55 4.27
C ALA A 305 0.32 -21.73 3.52
N GLU A 306 0.97 -22.89 3.62
CA GLU A 306 0.42 -24.15 3.14
C GLU A 306 -0.41 -24.80 4.24
N TYR A 307 -1.58 -25.32 3.88
CA TYR A 307 -2.44 -26.10 4.76
C TYR A 307 -3.12 -27.20 3.95
N GLN A 308 -2.93 -28.45 4.39
CA GLN A 308 -3.47 -29.66 3.73
C GLN A 308 -3.13 -29.74 2.23
N GLY A 309 -1.90 -29.34 1.86
CA GLY A 309 -1.41 -29.39 0.48
C GLY A 309 -1.92 -28.26 -0.44
N THR A 310 -2.67 -27.29 0.11
CA THR A 310 -3.12 -26.10 -0.62
C THR A 310 -2.48 -24.86 -0.02
N VAL A 311 -2.08 -23.90 -0.86
CA VAL A 311 -1.48 -22.65 -0.40
C VAL A 311 -2.56 -21.59 -0.26
N TYR A 312 -2.59 -20.92 0.87
CA TYR A 312 -3.52 -19.84 1.18
C TYR A 312 -2.75 -18.59 1.58
N ARG A 313 -3.31 -17.43 1.23
CA ARG A 313 -2.95 -16.13 1.79
C ARG A 313 -3.97 -15.81 2.87
N PHE A 314 -3.52 -15.77 4.11
CA PHE A 314 -4.29 -15.38 5.27
C PHE A 314 -4.20 -13.88 5.51
N SER A 315 -5.28 -13.29 5.99
CA SER A 315 -5.33 -11.90 6.45
C SER A 315 -6.28 -11.78 7.62
N LEU A 316 -5.86 -11.09 8.68
CA LEU A 316 -6.72 -10.74 9.80
C LEU A 316 -7.23 -9.32 9.62
N ILE A 317 -8.54 -9.13 9.73
CA ILE A 317 -9.16 -7.82 9.91
C ILE A 317 -9.53 -7.71 11.40
N VAL A 318 -9.18 -6.58 12.01
CA VAL A 318 -9.60 -6.23 13.36
C VAL A 318 -10.50 -5.01 13.28
N THR A 319 -11.72 -5.14 13.82
CA THR A 319 -12.71 -4.07 13.87
C THR A 319 -13.01 -3.75 15.35
N PRO A 320 -12.68 -2.54 15.83
CA PRO A 320 -12.92 -2.13 17.21
C PRO A 320 -14.37 -2.31 17.68
#